data_AF-A0AAW2JLD5-F1
#
_entry.id   AF-A0AAW2JLD5-F1
#
_cell.length_a   1.000
_cell.length_b   1.000
_cell.length_c   1.000
_cell.angle_alpha   90.00
_cell.angle_beta   90.00
_cell.angle_gamma   90.00
#
_symmetry.space_group_name_H-M   'P 1'
#
loop_
_entity.id
_entity.type
_entity.pdbx_description
1 polymer ?
#
loop_
_entity_poly.entity_id
_entity_poly.type
_entity_poly.pdbx_seq_one_letter_code
_entity_poly.pdbx_strand_id
1 'polypeptide(L)'
;MSVNQFIFNLYSSRPCGRRRWSKRPSRRVVRCCETTVEVAEKRNIVVKNGSDSLEICRVLNGMWQTSGGWGRIDRDDAVEAMLRYADAGLSTFDMADHCM
;
A
#
# COMPACT_ATOMS: atom_id res chain seq x y z
N MET A 1 -4.31 -11.42 -24.70
CA MET A 1 -3.04 -11.50 -23.96
C MET A 1 -3.32 -11.01 -22.55
N SER A 2 -3.30 -11.91 -21.56
CA SER A 2 -3.87 -11.68 -20.23
C SER A 2 -2.91 -10.94 -19.29
N VAL A 3 -3.42 -9.91 -18.61
CA VAL A 3 -2.75 -9.05 -17.62
C VAL A 3 -2.13 -9.84 -16.46
N ASN A 4 -2.58 -11.08 -16.25
CA ASN A 4 -2.07 -12.00 -15.23
C ASN A 4 -0.59 -12.38 -15.42
N GLN A 5 -0.03 -12.23 -16.63
CA GLN A 5 1.37 -12.56 -16.88
C GLN A 5 2.34 -11.52 -16.31
N PHE A 6 1.90 -10.28 -16.07
CA PHE A 6 2.78 -9.21 -15.59
C PHE A 6 2.95 -9.20 -14.07
N ILE A 7 1.96 -9.68 -13.31
CA ILE A 7 2.05 -9.73 -11.84
C ILE A 7 2.74 -11.01 -11.35
N PHE A 8 2.63 -12.13 -12.08
CA PHE A 8 3.24 -13.40 -11.67
C PHE A 8 4.77 -13.44 -11.79
N ASN A 9 5.39 -12.55 -12.58
CA ASN A 9 6.83 -12.61 -12.85
C ASN A 9 7.72 -12.06 -11.72
N LEU A 10 7.13 -11.51 -10.64
CA LEU A 10 7.88 -11.12 -9.45
C LEU A 10 8.06 -12.25 -8.42
N TYR A 11 7.39 -13.39 -8.60
CA TYR A 11 7.36 -14.50 -7.62
C TYR A 11 8.05 -15.78 -8.09
N SER A 12 8.98 -15.70 -9.05
CA SER A 12 9.82 -16.86 -9.40
C SER A 12 11.19 -16.75 -8.73
N SER A 13 11.24 -17.21 -7.49
CA SER A 13 12.44 -17.36 -6.66
C SER A 13 13.44 -18.30 -7.35
N ARG A 14 14.54 -17.76 -7.87
CA ARG A 14 15.68 -18.58 -8.32
C ARG A 14 16.46 -19.08 -7.10
N PRO A 15 16.88 -20.36 -7.02
CA PRO A 15 17.72 -20.82 -5.93
C PRO A 15 19.10 -20.16 -5.99
N CYS A 16 19.53 -19.61 -4.86
CA CYS A 16 20.80 -18.93 -4.70
C CYS A 16 21.98 -19.91 -4.79
N GLY A 17 22.71 -19.83 -5.91
CA GLY A 17 24.02 -20.47 -6.09
C GLY A 17 25.10 -19.84 -5.19
N ARG A 18 26.04 -20.68 -4.76
CA ARG A 18 27.10 -20.38 -3.78
C ARG A 18 28.13 -19.34 -4.27
N ARG A 19 28.36 -18.34 -3.41
CA ARG A 19 29.57 -17.55 -3.08
C ARG A 19 30.62 -17.21 -4.17
N ARG A 20 30.86 -15.89 -4.33
CA ARG A 20 32.22 -15.29 -4.37
C ARG A 20 32.19 -13.90 -3.74
N TRP A 21 32.94 -13.71 -2.65
CA TRP A 21 33.00 -12.48 -1.86
C TRP A 21 33.76 -11.40 -2.63
N SER A 22 33.09 -10.32 -3.04
CA SER A 22 33.75 -9.07 -3.41
C SER A 22 33.43 -8.02 -2.35
N LYS A 23 34.46 -7.37 -1.81
CA LYS A 23 34.31 -6.31 -0.82
C LYS A 23 33.71 -5.09 -1.52
N ARG A 24 32.39 -4.92 -1.44
CA ARG A 24 31.68 -3.70 -1.86
C ARG A 24 31.14 -2.96 -0.64
N PRO A 25 31.16 -1.62 -0.65
CA PRO A 25 30.85 -0.80 0.51
C PRO A 25 29.42 -1.06 0.97
N SER A 26 29.23 -1.03 2.29
CA SER A 26 27.98 -1.33 2.99
C SER A 26 26.83 -0.48 2.44
N ARG A 27 26.10 -1.00 1.46
CA ARG A 27 24.75 -0.51 1.16
C ARG A 27 23.94 -0.88 2.38
N ARG A 28 23.43 0.14 3.08
CA ARG A 28 22.45 -0.02 4.14
C ARG A 28 21.22 -0.65 3.49
N VAL A 29 21.16 -1.98 3.48
CA VAL A 29 20.03 -2.73 2.94
C VAL A 29 18.88 -2.37 3.86
N VAL A 30 17.95 -1.55 3.36
CA VAL A 30 16.66 -1.35 4.02
C VAL A 30 16.03 -2.72 4.05
N ARG A 31 16.12 -3.37 5.20
CA ARG A 31 15.48 -4.65 5.45
C ARG A 31 13.99 -4.33 5.56
N CYS A 32 13.28 -4.44 4.43
CA CYS A 32 11.83 -4.55 4.46
C CYS A 32 11.54 -5.80 5.27
N CYS A 33 11.07 -5.65 6.49
CA CYS A 33 10.65 -6.79 7.29
C CYS A 33 9.46 -7.42 6.57
N GLU A 34 9.70 -8.55 5.92
CA GLU A 34 8.65 -9.41 5.42
C GLU A 34 8.08 -10.13 6.63
N THR A 35 7.12 -9.47 7.27
CA THR A 35 6.48 -9.95 8.48
C THR A 35 5.38 -10.94 8.05
N THR A 36 5.73 -12.21 7.83
CA THR A 36 4.74 -13.32 7.91
C THR A 36 4.45 -13.63 9.38
N VAL A 37 4.22 -12.59 10.18
CA VAL A 37 3.88 -12.73 11.58
C VAL A 37 2.41 -12.42 11.64
N GLU A 38 1.63 -13.45 11.97
CA GLU A 38 0.32 -13.30 12.58
C GLU A 38 0.51 -12.64 13.95
N VAL A 39 1.00 -11.40 13.95
CA VAL A 39 0.60 -10.47 15.00
C VAL A 39 -0.75 -10.00 14.52
N ALA A 40 -1.80 -10.41 15.22
CA ALA A 40 -3.08 -9.73 15.20
C ALA A 40 -2.88 -8.30 15.75
N GLU A 41 -2.05 -7.50 15.08
CA GLU A 41 -1.95 -6.09 15.36
C GLU A 41 -3.27 -5.48 14.96
N LYS A 42 -3.85 -4.76 15.91
CA LYS A 42 -5.02 -3.93 15.70
C LYS A 42 -4.69 -2.95 14.56
N ARG A 43 -5.16 -3.25 13.34
CA ARG A 43 -5.00 -2.42 12.13
C ARG A 43 -5.73 -1.08 12.27
N ASN A 44 -6.58 -0.99 13.29
CA ASN A 44 -7.49 0.10 13.58
C ASN A 44 -7.08 0.80 14.87
N ILE A 45 -7.31 2.10 14.95
CA ILE A 45 -7.12 2.92 16.14
C ILE A 45 -8.31 3.87 16.31
N VAL A 46 -8.72 4.11 17.55
CA VAL A 46 -9.70 5.16 17.86
C VAL A 46 -8.94 6.46 18.10
N VAL A 47 -9.18 7.45 17.25
CA VAL A 47 -8.73 8.83 17.46
C VAL A 47 -9.82 9.61 18.20
N LYS A 48 -9.44 10.61 18.99
CA LYS A 48 -10.37 11.44 19.78
C LYS A 48 -10.14 12.92 19.48
N ASN A 49 -11.22 13.70 19.43
CA ASN A 49 -11.17 15.16 19.36
C ASN A 49 -12.26 15.74 20.27
N GLY A 50 -11.85 16.25 21.44
CA GLY A 50 -12.81 16.69 22.47
C GLY A 50 -13.73 15.55 22.92
N SER A 51 -15.04 15.71 22.71
CA SER A 51 -16.05 14.70 22.97
C SER A 51 -16.17 13.63 21.88
N ASP A 52 -15.58 13.88 20.71
CA ASP A 52 -15.76 13.03 19.54
C ASP A 52 -14.70 11.93 19.48
N SER A 53 -15.06 10.81 18.87
CA SER A 53 -14.15 9.70 18.62
C SER A 53 -14.45 9.00 17.32
N LEU A 54 -13.41 8.57 16.61
CA LEU A 54 -13.53 7.88 15.32
C LEU A 54 -12.57 6.70 15.27
N GLU A 55 -13.05 5.54 14.85
CA GLU A 55 -12.20 4.39 14.54
C GLU A 55 -11.70 4.49 13.09
N ILE A 56 -10.37 4.50 12.92
CA ILE A 56 -9.71 4.59 11.61
C ILE A 56 -8.69 3.48 11.43
N CYS A 57 -8.36 3.11 10.20
CA CYS A 57 -7.15 2.33 9.96
C CYS A 57 -5.92 3.23 10.21
N ARG A 58 -4.84 2.63 10.73
CA ARG A 58 -3.62 3.40 11.08
C ARG A 58 -2.91 4.01 9.88
N VAL A 59 -3.16 3.47 8.68
CA VAL A 59 -2.56 3.91 7.43
C VAL A 59 -3.63 4.62 6.61
N LEU A 60 -3.43 5.90 6.30
CA LEU A 60 -4.37 6.69 5.51
C LEU A 60 -4.09 6.53 4.02
N ASN A 61 -5.14 6.39 3.23
CA ASN A 61 -5.05 6.44 1.76
C ASN A 61 -5.25 7.88 1.30
N GLY A 62 -4.18 8.54 0.87
CA GLY A 62 -4.29 9.84 0.20
C GLY A 62 -4.95 9.70 -1.16
N MET A 63 -6.00 10.47 -1.44
CA MET A 63 -6.81 10.34 -2.66
C MET A 63 -6.53 11.41 -3.72
N TRP A 64 -5.36 12.06 -3.68
CA TRP A 64 -4.97 13.04 -4.69
C TRP A 64 -5.04 12.50 -6.14
N GLN A 65 -4.91 11.19 -6.36
CA GLN A 65 -5.04 10.59 -7.69
C GLN A 65 -6.46 10.65 -8.24
N THR A 66 -7.49 10.70 -7.38
CA THR A 66 -8.89 10.85 -7.82
C THR A 66 -9.30 12.30 -8.05
N SER A 67 -8.37 13.24 -7.85
CA SER A 67 -8.55 14.67 -7.98
C SER A 67 -8.60 15.13 -9.46
N GLY A 68 -7.94 14.38 -10.36
CA GLY A 68 -7.88 14.68 -11.79
C GLY A 68 -6.75 15.65 -12.17
N GLY A 69 -6.02 16.18 -11.19
CA GLY A 69 -4.87 17.07 -11.42
C GLY A 69 -3.70 16.44 -12.19
N TRP A 70 -3.66 15.11 -12.31
CA TRP A 70 -2.64 14.37 -13.05
C TRP A 70 -3.12 13.81 -14.39
N GLY A 71 -4.39 14.02 -14.75
CA GLY A 71 -4.97 13.53 -16.00
C GLY A 71 -6.37 12.95 -15.84
N ARG A 72 -6.91 12.42 -16.95
CA ARG A 72 -8.25 11.82 -16.99
C ARG A 72 -8.27 10.52 -16.18
N ILE A 73 -9.25 10.42 -15.30
CA ILE A 73 -9.48 9.25 -14.45
C ILE A 73 -10.53 8.36 -15.08
N ASP A 74 -10.25 7.06 -15.13
CA ASP A 74 -11.31 6.06 -15.31
C ASP A 74 -11.98 5.82 -13.95
N ARG A 75 -13.30 6.07 -13.90
CA ARG A 75 -14.06 6.04 -12.65
C ARG A 75 -14.23 4.62 -12.12
N ASP A 76 -14.41 3.66 -12.99
CA ASP A 76 -14.66 2.27 -12.60
C ASP A 76 -13.38 1.65 -12.05
N ASP A 77 -12.24 1.91 -12.70
CA ASP A 77 -10.93 1.50 -12.20
C ASP A 77 -10.61 2.14 -10.83
N ALA A 78 -10.96 3.41 -10.64
CA ALA A 78 -10.75 4.11 -9.37
C ALA A 78 -11.57 3.49 -8.23
N VAL A 79 -12.86 3.21 -8.47
CA VAL A 79 -13.74 2.58 -7.49
C VAL A 79 -13.26 1.17 -7.16
N GLU A 80 -12.92 0.37 -8.17
CA GLU A 80 -12.42 -0.99 -7.99
C GLU A 80 -11.12 -1.01 -7.16
N ALA A 81 -10.21 -0.06 -7.38
CA ALA A 81 -9.01 0.07 -6.56
C ALA A 81 -9.33 0.42 -5.09
N MET A 82 -10.29 1.32 -4.85
CA MET A 82 -10.72 1.68 -3.50
C MET A 82 -11.35 0.50 -2.75
N LEU A 83 -12.15 -0.32 -3.43
CA LEU A 83 -12.73 -1.54 -2.86
C LEU A 83 -11.65 -2.52 -2.41
N ARG A 84 -10.62 -2.74 -3.23
CA ARG A 84 -9.48 -3.60 -2.87
C ARG A 84 -8.72 -3.09 -1.64
N TYR A 85 -8.60 -1.78 -1.49
CA TYR A 85 -7.98 -1.18 -0.30
C TYR A 85 -8.83 -1.43 0.95
N ALA A 86 -10.14 -1.25 0.86
CA ALA A 86 -11.06 -1.53 1.95
C ALA A 86 -11.02 -3.01 2.36
N ASP A 87 -11.05 -3.93 1.40
CA ASP A 87 -10.95 -5.39 1.64
C ASP A 87 -9.60 -5.78 2.28
N ALA A 88 -8.53 -5.05 1.98
CA ALA A 88 -7.22 -5.21 2.61
C ALA A 88 -7.14 -4.59 4.02
N GLY A 89 -8.18 -3.88 4.49
CA GLY A 89 -8.23 -3.20 5.77
C GLY A 89 -7.64 -1.78 5.77
N LEU A 90 -7.41 -1.19 4.59
CA LEU A 90 -7.03 0.21 4.40
C LEU A 90 -8.29 1.03 4.12
N SER A 91 -9.14 1.19 5.14
CA SER A 91 -10.50 1.71 5.01
C SER A 91 -10.67 3.21 5.26
N THR A 92 -9.60 3.96 5.51
CA THR A 92 -9.64 5.41 5.76
C THR A 92 -9.05 6.16 4.58
N PHE A 93 -9.86 7.00 3.94
CA PHE A 93 -9.53 7.73 2.73
C PHE A 93 -9.50 9.23 3.03
N ASP A 94 -8.39 9.87 2.68
CA ASP A 94 -8.17 11.31 2.87
C ASP A 94 -8.51 12.06 1.58
N MET A 95 -9.56 12.88 1.64
CA MET A 95 -10.11 13.62 0.51
C MET A 95 -10.21 15.10 0.84
N ALA A 96 -9.89 15.94 -0.14
CA ALA A 96 -10.14 17.37 -0.10
C ALA A 96 -10.88 17.76 -1.39
N ASP A 97 -11.71 18.78 -1.29
CA ASP A 97 -12.19 19.50 -2.45
C ASP A 97 -11.02 20.23 -3.12
N HIS A 98 -11.14 20.41 -4.43
CA HIS A 98 -10.26 21.35 -5.12
C HIS A 98 -10.76 22.75 -4.85
N CYS A 99 -9.92 23.57 -4.22
CA CYS A 99 -10.10 25.01 -4.27
C CYS A 99 -10.03 25.46 -5.73
N MET A 100 -11.12 26.04 -6.24
CA MET A 100 -11.09 26.91 -7.42
C MET A 100 -10.66 28.32 -7.01
#